data_AF-A0A7K0FBX2-F1
#
_entry.id   AF-A0A7K0FBX2-F1
#
_cell.length_a   1.000
_cell.length_b   1.000
_cell.length_c   1.000
_cell.angle_alpha   90.00
_cell.angle_beta   90.00
_cell.angle_gamma   90.00
#
_symmetry.space_group_name_H-M   'P 1'
#
loop_
_entity.id
_entity.type
_entity.pdbx_description
1 polymer ?
#
loop_
_entity_poly.entity_id
_entity_poly.type
_entity_poly.pdbx_seq_one_letter_code
_entity_poly.pdbx_strand_id
1 'polypeptide(L)'
;MKNDGLNKMSDEQLLKYQQTLRIVTYMLIVAILALLVINILKAIEKGVNSFSIIPIALVPIAIVNFKTLREIKKEKGVRNLK
;
A
#
# COMPACT_ATOMS: atom_id res chain seq x y z
N MET A 1 12.78 6.78 -2.07
CA MET A 1 12.79 8.19 -1.68
C MET A 1 13.52 8.28 -0.34
N LYS A 2 14.43 9.24 -0.15
CA LYS A 2 15.02 9.48 1.18
C LYS A 2 13.92 9.99 2.11
N ASN A 3 13.86 9.49 3.35
CA ASN A 3 12.81 9.76 4.35
C ASN A 3 12.84 11.18 4.94
N ASP A 4 13.45 12.13 4.23
CA ASP A 4 13.67 13.50 4.70
C ASP A 4 12.35 14.24 4.98
N GLY A 5 11.23 13.74 4.45
CA GLY A 5 9.88 14.24 4.73
C GLY A 5 9.26 13.72 6.03
N LEU A 6 9.49 12.46 6.41
CA LEU A 6 8.91 11.87 7.63
C LEU A 6 9.46 12.53 8.89
N ASN A 7 10.77 12.81 8.88
CA ASN A 7 11.44 13.38 10.03
C ASN A 7 11.05 14.86 10.29
N LYS A 8 10.49 15.54 9.28
CA LYS A 8 10.01 16.92 9.35
C LYS A 8 8.54 17.04 9.78
N MET A 9 7.80 15.93 9.83
CA MET A 9 6.41 15.94 10.29
C MET A 9 6.35 16.14 11.81
N SER A 10 5.33 16.87 12.28
CA SER A 10 4.97 16.84 13.70
C SER A 10 4.41 15.47 14.08
N ASP A 11 4.40 15.14 15.37
CA ASP A 11 3.95 13.83 15.84
C ASP A 11 2.49 13.53 15.47
N GLU A 12 1.62 14.54 15.54
CA GLU A 12 0.23 14.43 15.09
C GLU A 12 0.11 14.16 13.59
N GLN A 13 0.92 14.86 12.79
CA GLN A 13 0.95 14.67 11.33
C GLN A 13 1.44 13.27 10.98
N LEU A 14 2.48 12.79 11.68
CA LEU A 14 3.05 11.46 11.49
C LEU A 14 2.03 10.36 11.85
N LEU A 15 1.29 10.52 12.95
CA LEU A 15 0.25 9.57 13.38
C LEU A 15 -0.94 9.55 12.41
N LYS A 16 -1.44 10.71 11.98
CA LYS A 16 -2.50 10.80 10.96
C LYS A 16 -2.04 10.19 9.64
N TYR A 17 -0.82 10.52 9.21
CA TYR A 17 -0.24 9.97 7.99
C TYR A 17 -0.11 8.44 8.06
N GLN A 18 0.33 7.88 9.20
CA GLN A 18 0.37 6.44 9.43
C GLN A 18 -1.01 5.79 9.25
N GLN A 19 -2.05 6.36 9.87
CA GLN A 19 -3.41 5.82 9.80
C GLN A 19 -3.95 5.86 8.37
N THR A 20 -3.85 7.02 7.70
CA THR A 20 -4.28 7.17 6.31
C THR A 20 -3.53 6.20 5.40
N LEU A 21 -2.20 6.15 5.51
CA LEU A 21 -1.38 5.26 4.68
C LEU A 21 -1.73 3.79 4.94
N ARG A 22 -2.00 3.40 6.19
CA ARG A 22 -2.43 2.04 6.54
C ARG A 22 -3.76 1.71 5.85
N ILE A 23 -4.78 2.55 6.00
CA ILE A 23 -6.10 2.34 5.40
C ILE A 23 -5.98 2.21 3.88
N VAL A 24 -5.28 3.15 3.22
CA VAL A 24 -5.09 3.14 1.78
C VAL A 24 -4.32 1.90 1.31
N THR A 25 -3.30 1.47 2.05
CA THR A 25 -2.53 0.27 1.73
C THR A 25 -3.40 -0.98 1.82
N TYR A 26 -4.20 -1.14 2.88
CA TYR A 26 -5.11 -2.27 2.99
C TYR A 26 -6.17 -2.27 1.90
N MET A 27 -6.75 -1.10 1.59
CA MET A 27 -7.73 -0.95 0.51
C MET A 27 -7.11 -1.33 -0.84
N LEU A 28 -5.87 -0.91 -1.12
CA LEU A 28 -5.16 -1.26 -2.34
C LEU A 28 -4.93 -2.79 -2.45
N ILE A 29 -4.51 -3.44 -1.36
CA ILE A 29 -4.32 -4.91 -1.34
C ILE A 29 -5.63 -5.63 -1.61
N VAL A 30 -6.71 -5.22 -0.92
CA VAL A 30 -8.05 -5.79 -1.12
C VAL A 30 -8.51 -5.61 -2.56
N ALA A 31 -8.30 -4.43 -3.16
CA ALA A 31 -8.62 -4.17 -4.55
C ALA A 31 -7.82 -5.05 -5.52
N ILE A 32 -6.50 -5.21 -5.29
CA ILE A 32 -5.64 -6.08 -6.10
C ILE A 32 -6.14 -7.54 -6.03
N LEU A 33 -6.46 -8.03 -4.83
CA LEU A 33 -6.98 -9.39 -4.64
C LEU A 33 -8.35 -9.59 -5.29
N ALA A 34 -9.26 -8.64 -5.11
CA ALA A 34 -10.58 -8.68 -5.76
C ALA A 34 -10.44 -8.70 -7.29
N LEU A 35 -9.57 -7.86 -7.85
CA LEU A 35 -9.29 -7.85 -9.28
C LEU A 35 -8.66 -9.16 -9.76
N LEU A 36 -7.75 -9.76 -8.99
CA LEU A 36 -7.19 -11.07 -9.32
C LEU A 36 -8.27 -12.15 -9.38
N VAL A 37 -9.14 -12.23 -8.37
CA VAL A 37 -10.25 -13.20 -8.34
C VAL A 37 -11.17 -13.02 -9.55
N ILE A 38 -11.59 -11.77 -9.83
CA ILE A 38 -12.44 -11.46 -10.98
C ILE A 38 -11.76 -11.86 -12.30
N ASN A 39 -10.47 -11.59 -12.45
CA ASN A 39 -9.74 -11.96 -13.66
C ASN A 39 -9.58 -13.48 -13.81
N ILE A 40 -9.37 -14.22 -12.72
CA ILE A 40 -9.31 -15.69 -12.75
C ILE A 40 -10.67 -16.27 -13.20
N LEU A 41 -11.78 -15.80 -12.62
CA LEU A 41 -13.12 -16.24 -13.02
C LEU A 41 -13.39 -15.95 -14.50
N LYS A 42 -13.05 -14.73 -14.96
CA LYS A 42 -13.19 -14.35 -16.38
C LYS A 42 -12.28 -15.16 -17.28
N ALA A 43 -11.07 -15.52 -16.85
CA ALA A 43 -10.13 -16.31 -17.63
C ALA A 43 -10.63 -17.73 -17.87
N ILE A 44 -11.32 -18.32 -16.89
CA ILE A 44 -11.95 -19.65 -17.01
C ILE A 44 -13.13 -19.59 -18.00
N GLU A 45 -13.96 -18.54 -17.95
CA GLU A 45 -15.15 -18.44 -18.81
C GLU A 45 -14.86 -17.96 -20.24
N LYS A 46 -13.95 -17.00 -20.41
CA LYS A 46 -13.77 -16.22 -21.66
C LYS A 46 -12.30 -16.12 -22.11
N GLY A 47 -11.38 -16.79 -21.42
CA GLY A 47 -9.95 -16.67 -21.66
C GLY A 47 -9.34 -15.39 -21.07
N VAL A 48 -8.01 -15.32 -21.12
CA VAL A 48 -7.25 -14.20 -20.55
C VAL A 48 -7.45 -12.95 -21.41
N ASN A 49 -7.84 -11.84 -20.78
CA ASN A 49 -7.94 -10.54 -21.43
C ASN A 49 -6.73 -9.63 -21.07
N SER A 50 -6.53 -8.54 -21.81
CA SER A 50 -5.44 -7.60 -21.54
C SER A 50 -5.53 -6.90 -20.18
N PHE A 51 -6.73 -6.81 -19.57
CA PHE A 51 -6.92 -6.20 -18.25
C PHE A 51 -6.39 -7.06 -17.10
N SER A 52 -6.09 -8.33 -17.34
CA SER A 52 -5.47 -9.23 -16.36
C SER A 52 -4.08 -8.79 -15.90
N ILE A 53 -3.41 -7.88 -16.63
CA ILE A 53 -2.10 -7.32 -16.25
C ILE A 53 -2.21 -6.26 -15.14
N ILE A 54 -3.38 -5.64 -14.95
CA ILE A 54 -3.57 -4.51 -14.03
C ILE A 54 -3.19 -4.86 -12.59
N PRO A 55 -3.64 -5.99 -12.00
CA PRO A 55 -3.28 -6.33 -10.63
C PRO A 55 -1.77 -6.44 -10.44
N ILE A 56 -1.06 -6.99 -11.42
CA ILE A 56 0.39 -7.17 -11.41
C ILE A 56 1.08 -5.78 -11.44
N ALA A 57 0.60 -4.88 -12.29
CA ALA A 57 1.12 -3.51 -12.38
C ALA A 57 0.95 -2.70 -11.09
N LEU A 58 -0.06 -3.03 -10.26
CA LEU A 58 -0.32 -2.35 -8.99
C LEU A 58 0.52 -2.88 -7.80
N VAL A 59 1.13 -4.06 -7.92
CA VAL A 59 1.95 -4.68 -6.84
C VAL A 59 3.12 -3.78 -6.39
N PRO A 60 3.92 -3.15 -7.28
CA PRO A 60 5.01 -2.28 -6.87
C PRO A 60 4.56 -1.12 -5.98
N ILE A 61 3.36 -0.57 -6.24
CA ILE A 61 2.78 0.52 -5.46
C ILE A 61 2.47 0.05 -4.04
N ALA A 62 1.87 -1.14 -3.90
CA ALA A 62 1.61 -1.74 -2.59
C ALA A 62 2.90 -2.00 -1.81
N ILE A 63 3.97 -2.45 -2.49
CA ILE A 63 5.29 -2.67 -1.87
C ILE A 63 5.89 -1.35 -1.36
N VAL A 64 5.82 -0.28 -2.14
CA VAL A 64 6.31 1.04 -1.72
C VAL A 64 5.54 1.53 -0.49
N ASN A 65 4.21 1.41 -0.50
CA ASN A 65 3.39 1.82 0.64
C ASN A 65 3.72 1.02 1.92
N PHE A 66 3.96 -0.29 1.80
CA PHE A 66 4.42 -1.11 2.92
C PHE A 66 5.81 -0.70 3.44
N LYS A 67 6.74 -0.35 2.55
CA LYS A 67 8.06 0.16 2.95
C LYS A 67 7.92 1.47 3.73
N THR A 68 7.13 2.41 3.23
CA THR A 68 6.85 3.68 3.90
C THR A 68 6.20 3.46 5.28
N LEU A 69 5.24 2.54 5.41
CA LEU A 69 4.66 2.17 6.71
C LEU A 69 5.71 1.64 7.70
N ARG A 70 6.66 0.83 7.22
CA ARG A 70 7.75 0.31 8.04
C ARG A 70 8.71 1.43 8.47
N GLU A 71 8.95 2.41 7.61
CA GLU A 71 9.78 3.58 7.93
C GLU A 71 9.11 4.49 8.95
N ILE A 72 7.80 4.76 8.83
CA ILE A 72 7.02 5.46 9.85
C ILE A 72 7.08 4.73 11.19
N LYS A 73 6.97 3.39 11.19
CA LYS A 73 7.07 2.59 12.42
C LYS A 73 8.44 2.72 13.09
N LYS A 74 9.53 2.78 12.31
CA LYS A 74 10.87 3.06 12.83
C LYS A 74 10.95 4.46 13.44
N GLU A 75 10.45 5.46 12.73
CA GLU A 75 10.43 6.86 13.18
C GLU A 75 9.66 7.03 14.49
N LYS A 76 8.48 6.40 14.61
CA LYS A 76 7.73 6.36 15.87
C LYS A 76 8.52 5.74 17.02
N GLY A 77 9.29 4.69 16.75
CA GLY A 77 10.17 4.06 17.74
C GLY A 77 11.27 5.00 18.22
N VAL A 78 11.91 5.73 17.31
CA VAL A 78 12.93 6.74 17.65
C VAL A 78 12.34 7.86 18.52
N ARG A 79 11.09 8.26 18.24
CA ARG A 79 10.37 9.33 18.95
C ARG A 79 9.62 8.85 20.20
N ASN A 80 9.68 7.56 20.55
CA ASN A 80 8.90 6.96 21.65
C ASN A 80 7.37 7.20 21.52
N LEU A 81 6.86 7.28 20.31
CA LEU A 81 5.43 7.44 20.02
C LEU A 81 4.76 6.07 19.95
N LYS A 82 3.71 5.85 20.75
CA LYS A 82 2.90 4.61 20.73
C LYS A 82 2.07 4.49 19.46
#